data_AF-A0A149U8M6-F1
#
_entry.id   AF-A0A149U8M6-F1
#
_cell.length_a   1.000
_cell.length_b   1.000
_cell.length_c   1.000
_cell.angle_alpha   90.00
_cell.angle_beta   90.00
_cell.angle_gamma   90.00
#
_symmetry.space_group_name_H-M   'P 1'
#
loop_
_entity.id
_entity.type
_entity.pdbx_description
1 polymer ?
#
loop_
_entity_poly.entity_id
_entity_poly.type
_entity_poly.pdbx_seq_one_letter_code
_entity_poly.pdbx_strand_id
1 'polypeptide(L)'
;MEDAEIYELAGEVLSRITNNINDTVYAPLGGKLSISWSEKEIYGAYASSLSQSDKPPQHSITIYYEFVRQVWRDIENFCEFLRSRPEGDFTPYEFYDNPSKLPRCFNEDEHVRNMFVAAITWVYFHELGHLMQEHGIIRHEWGPRGDEAMQTTDVHDFEVSHHKPIHGREALVSHVTELAADFAATHFYAMELLRHIEEPSFADDQERPEVFSGTLYLMVCGLSLVFFRFNGSKPIVPIAAVEGSHPKPLTRLELLLPHLYEYLGVMKTEAGHGLNQEQLEVLCAKAVFSTTMYWSMTNTEDHKFDDRFMLQGVQSSPAIMQYLQPVVAIWDEMLPRIKEVRRFDSPLILMHFTDAFREKLNSVSTQGSGPEANATAVTPSSPDEFRMSSE
;
A
#
# COMPACT_ATOMS: atom_id res chain seq x y z
N MET A 1 -12.21 -6.14 20.85
CA MET A 1 -11.01 -6.87 21.30
C MET A 1 -10.13 -5.94 22.13
N GLU A 2 -9.47 -6.44 23.17
CA GLU A 2 -8.51 -5.65 23.97
C GLU A 2 -7.17 -5.50 23.24
N ASP A 3 -6.42 -4.43 23.52
CA ASP A 3 -5.16 -4.14 22.81
C ASP A 3 -4.13 -5.28 22.91
N ALA A 4 -4.06 -5.96 24.06
CA ALA A 4 -3.16 -7.10 24.25
C ALA A 4 -3.48 -8.28 23.31
N GLU A 5 -4.76 -8.56 23.09
CA GLU A 5 -5.22 -9.63 22.19
C GLU A 5 -4.94 -9.26 20.72
N ILE A 6 -5.05 -7.97 20.38
CA ILE A 6 -4.71 -7.45 19.04
C ILE A 6 -3.21 -7.68 18.75
N TYR A 7 -2.35 -7.38 19.73
CA TYR A 7 -0.90 -7.57 19.59
C TYR A 7 -0.51 -9.04 19.53
N GLU A 8 -1.16 -9.90 20.32
CA GLU A 8 -0.94 -11.34 20.28
C GLU A 8 -1.31 -11.92 18.90
N LEU A 9 -2.49 -11.57 18.37
CA LEU A 9 -2.92 -12.01 17.05
C LEU A 9 -1.93 -11.55 15.94
N ALA A 10 -1.50 -10.30 15.98
CA ALA A 10 -0.51 -9.81 15.01
C ALA A 10 0.84 -10.53 15.16
N GLY A 11 1.29 -10.75 16.38
CA GLY A 11 2.48 -11.54 16.70
C GLY A 11 2.44 -12.94 16.11
N GLU A 12 1.33 -13.66 16.30
CA GLU A 12 1.12 -15.02 15.77
C GLU A 12 1.16 -15.04 14.24
N VAL A 13 0.39 -14.15 13.59
CA VAL A 13 0.29 -14.08 12.13
C VAL A 13 1.65 -13.77 11.50
N LEU A 14 2.29 -12.70 11.96
CA LEU A 14 3.55 -12.23 11.37
C LEU A 14 4.71 -13.18 11.67
N SER A 15 4.74 -13.81 12.85
CA SER A 15 5.76 -14.82 13.16
C SER A 15 5.60 -16.07 12.28
N ARG A 16 4.36 -16.51 12.02
CA ARG A 16 4.11 -17.66 11.13
C ARG A 16 4.61 -17.38 9.71
N ILE A 17 4.33 -16.20 9.18
CA ILE A 17 4.83 -15.76 7.86
C ILE A 17 6.36 -15.69 7.88
N THR A 18 6.94 -15.05 8.90
CA THR A 18 8.39 -14.90 9.07
C THR A 18 9.10 -16.27 9.11
N ASN A 19 8.56 -17.24 9.84
CA ASN A 19 9.14 -18.58 9.93
C ASN A 19 9.08 -19.30 8.59
N ASN A 20 7.95 -19.26 7.89
CA ASN A 20 7.83 -19.88 6.57
C ASN A 20 8.84 -19.28 5.56
N ILE A 21 8.99 -17.96 5.55
CA ILE A 21 9.95 -17.26 4.68
C ILE A 21 11.39 -17.56 5.07
N ASN A 22 11.67 -17.69 6.37
CA ASN A 22 12.98 -18.13 6.81
C ASN A 22 13.33 -19.52 6.27
N ASP A 23 12.41 -20.47 6.40
CA ASP A 23 12.64 -21.85 5.98
C ASP A 23 12.76 -21.98 4.45
N THR A 24 11.93 -21.26 3.71
CA THR A 24 11.81 -21.41 2.25
C THR A 24 12.72 -20.49 1.44
N VAL A 25 13.08 -19.32 1.98
CA VAL A 25 13.79 -18.27 1.24
C VAL A 25 15.14 -17.90 1.89
N TYR A 26 15.18 -17.58 3.18
CA TYR A 26 16.42 -17.07 3.80
C TYR A 26 17.42 -18.16 4.18
N ALA A 27 16.97 -19.30 4.73
CA ALA A 27 17.83 -20.40 5.14
C ALA A 27 18.65 -21.00 3.98
N PRO A 28 18.09 -21.19 2.76
CA PRO A 28 18.88 -21.59 1.60
C PRO A 28 20.02 -20.63 1.24
N LEU A 29 19.88 -19.34 1.59
CA LEU A 29 20.90 -18.30 1.39
C LEU A 29 21.87 -18.18 2.57
N GLY A 30 21.72 -19.01 3.61
CA GLY A 30 22.44 -18.87 4.89
C GLY A 30 22.06 -17.61 5.68
N GLY A 31 20.96 -16.96 5.31
CA GLY A 31 20.48 -15.71 5.89
C GLY A 31 19.44 -15.91 6.99
N LYS A 32 18.92 -14.80 7.51
CA LYS A 32 17.82 -14.75 8.46
C LYS A 32 16.99 -13.48 8.32
N LEU A 33 15.67 -13.64 8.36
CA LEU A 33 14.69 -12.58 8.57
C LEU A 33 14.22 -12.61 10.03
N SER A 34 14.17 -11.44 10.66
CA SER A 34 13.66 -11.28 12.02
C SER A 34 12.51 -10.28 12.04
N ILE A 35 11.61 -10.43 13.01
CA ILE A 35 10.60 -9.44 13.33
C ILE A 35 10.93 -8.79 14.67
N SER A 36 10.82 -7.47 14.74
CA SER A 36 11.03 -6.67 15.93
C SER A 36 9.80 -5.82 16.21
N TRP A 37 9.57 -5.49 17.48
CA TRP A 37 8.43 -4.67 17.91
C TRP A 37 8.92 -3.38 18.56
N SER A 38 8.24 -2.29 18.25
CA SER A 38 8.57 -0.96 18.77
C SER A 38 7.40 -0.34 19.52
N GLU A 39 7.69 0.19 20.71
CA GLU A 39 6.72 0.86 21.59
C GLU A 39 6.49 2.33 21.23
N LYS A 40 7.19 2.87 20.22
CA LYS A 40 6.93 4.26 19.80
C LYS A 40 5.51 4.38 19.23
N GLU A 41 4.86 5.50 19.53
CA GLU A 41 3.53 5.84 19.03
C GLU A 41 3.59 6.33 17.58
N ILE A 42 3.91 5.42 16.65
CA ILE A 42 4.03 5.71 15.22
C ILE A 42 3.15 4.74 14.43
N TYR A 43 2.39 5.28 13.48
CA TYR A 43 1.66 4.48 12.51
C TYR A 43 2.56 4.14 11.32
N GLY A 44 3.08 2.92 11.29
CA GLY A 44 3.87 2.40 10.18
C GLY A 44 4.64 1.13 10.51
N ALA A 45 5.58 0.81 9.64
CA ALA A 45 6.57 -0.24 9.78
C ALA A 45 7.88 0.19 9.09
N TYR A 46 8.96 -0.54 9.32
CA TYR A 46 10.17 -0.33 8.54
C TYR A 46 11.02 -1.59 8.39
N ALA A 47 11.73 -1.65 7.28
CA ALA A 47 12.69 -2.68 6.94
C ALA A 47 14.12 -2.22 7.24
N SER A 48 14.94 -3.12 7.80
CA SER A 48 16.36 -2.89 8.09
C SER A 48 17.23 -4.01 7.51
N SER A 49 18.29 -3.65 6.78
CA SER A 49 19.34 -4.59 6.39
C SER A 49 20.58 -4.45 7.29
N LEU A 50 20.89 -5.50 8.04
CA LEU A 50 21.97 -5.54 9.04
C LEU A 50 23.27 -6.15 8.49
N SER A 51 23.22 -6.71 7.27
CA SER A 51 24.34 -7.38 6.62
C SER A 51 24.88 -6.59 5.44
N GLN A 52 26.18 -6.67 5.20
CA GLN A 52 26.80 -6.20 3.96
C GLN A 52 26.29 -7.01 2.75
N SER A 53 26.33 -6.43 1.55
CA SER A 53 25.78 -7.00 0.32
C SER A 53 26.46 -8.30 -0.12
N ASP A 54 27.70 -8.54 0.30
CA ASP A 54 28.51 -9.72 0.01
C ASP A 54 28.35 -10.87 1.03
N LYS A 55 27.53 -10.67 2.07
CA LYS A 55 27.28 -11.64 3.13
C LYS A 55 25.86 -12.22 3.05
N PRO A 56 25.58 -13.36 3.71
CA PRO A 56 24.21 -13.85 3.84
C PRO A 56 23.27 -12.76 4.39
N PRO A 57 22.04 -12.64 3.86
CA PRO A 57 21.13 -11.55 4.23
C PRO A 57 20.72 -11.67 5.70
N GLN A 58 20.94 -10.60 6.47
CA GLN A 58 20.47 -10.46 7.85
C GLN A 58 19.50 -9.29 7.89
N HIS A 59 18.21 -9.59 7.84
CA HIS A 59 17.17 -8.59 7.72
C HIS A 59 16.26 -8.54 8.95
N SER A 60 15.70 -7.37 9.21
CA SER A 60 14.67 -7.17 10.24
C SER A 60 13.52 -6.35 9.69
N ILE A 61 12.30 -6.74 10.02
CA ILE A 61 11.10 -5.92 9.83
C ILE A 61 10.65 -5.48 11.22
N THR A 62 10.55 -4.18 11.45
CA THR A 62 10.09 -3.63 12.72
C THR A 62 8.69 -3.09 12.58
N ILE A 63 7.78 -3.61 13.41
CA ILE A 63 6.37 -3.19 13.47
C ILE A 63 6.15 -2.38 14.74
N TYR A 64 5.40 -1.28 14.63
CA TYR A 64 5.00 -0.49 15.80
C TYR A 64 3.71 -1.04 16.39
N TYR A 65 3.63 -1.13 17.72
CA TYR A 65 2.39 -1.55 18.39
C TYR A 65 1.22 -0.62 18.05
N GLU A 66 1.49 0.69 17.97
CA GLU A 66 0.48 1.70 17.64
C GLU A 66 -0.12 1.51 16.24
N PHE A 67 0.69 1.10 15.26
CA PHE A 67 0.20 0.75 13.93
C PHE A 67 -0.85 -0.36 14.00
N VAL A 68 -0.51 -1.48 14.65
CA VAL A 68 -1.39 -2.64 14.74
C VAL A 68 -2.68 -2.30 15.48
N ARG A 69 -2.58 -1.55 16.59
CA ARG A 69 -3.75 -1.09 17.35
C ARG A 69 -4.68 -0.27 16.46
N GLN A 70 -4.14 0.74 15.77
CA GLN A 70 -4.95 1.67 14.97
C GLN A 70 -5.60 0.98 13.77
N VAL A 71 -4.89 0.08 13.08
CA VAL A 71 -5.48 -0.71 11.98
C VAL A 71 -6.70 -1.49 12.47
N TRP A 72 -6.60 -2.16 13.63
CA TRP A 72 -7.74 -2.89 14.19
C TRP A 72 -8.92 -1.95 14.49
N ARG A 73 -8.67 -0.82 15.16
CA ARG A 73 -9.72 0.14 15.53
C ARG A 73 -10.40 0.77 14.32
N ASP A 74 -9.65 1.07 13.26
CA ASP A 74 -10.23 1.58 12.01
C ASP A 74 -11.14 0.57 11.35
N ILE A 75 -10.78 -0.71 11.41
CA ILE A 75 -11.58 -1.79 10.83
C ILE A 75 -12.86 -2.01 11.64
N GLU A 76 -12.79 -2.00 12.98
CA GLU A 76 -13.98 -2.03 13.84
C GLU A 76 -14.96 -0.91 13.46
N ASN A 77 -14.45 0.33 13.40
CA ASN A 77 -15.23 1.51 13.04
C ASN A 77 -15.77 1.46 11.61
N PHE A 78 -14.99 0.94 10.65
CA PHE A 78 -15.40 0.76 9.27
C PHE A 78 -16.55 -0.24 9.14
N CYS A 79 -16.43 -1.40 9.80
CA CYS A 79 -17.46 -2.42 9.80
C CYS A 79 -18.76 -1.91 10.46
N GLU A 80 -18.65 -1.21 11.59
CA GLU A 80 -19.79 -0.56 12.25
C GLU A 80 -20.44 0.48 11.34
N PHE A 81 -19.63 1.33 10.69
CA PHE A 81 -20.11 2.32 9.74
C PHE A 81 -20.95 1.69 8.63
N LEU A 82 -20.46 0.63 7.98
CA LEU A 82 -21.22 -0.03 6.91
C LEU A 82 -22.52 -0.67 7.40
N ARG A 83 -22.53 -1.27 8.61
CA ARG A 83 -23.73 -1.89 9.20
C ARG A 83 -24.78 -0.86 9.63
N SER A 84 -24.34 0.29 10.14
CA SER A 84 -25.24 1.34 10.67
C SER A 84 -26.06 2.05 9.59
N ARG A 85 -25.57 2.02 8.34
CA ARG A 85 -26.18 2.76 7.24
C ARG A 85 -27.41 2.01 6.68
N PRO A 86 -28.50 2.70 6.30
CA PRO A 86 -29.61 2.12 5.55
C PRO A 86 -29.16 1.47 4.23
N GLU A 87 -29.89 0.47 3.72
CA GLU A 87 -29.58 -0.15 2.42
C GLU A 87 -29.67 0.85 1.25
N GLY A 88 -30.60 1.81 1.33
CA GLY A 88 -30.81 2.83 0.30
C GLY A 88 -29.77 3.96 0.24
N ASP A 89 -28.85 4.05 1.21
CA ASP A 89 -27.76 5.06 1.21
C ASP A 89 -26.62 4.70 0.24
N PHE A 90 -26.69 3.52 -0.39
CA PHE A 90 -25.63 2.95 -1.23
C PHE A 90 -26.08 2.75 -2.67
N THR A 91 -26.64 3.77 -3.31
CA THR A 91 -26.94 3.73 -4.75
C THR A 91 -25.74 3.29 -5.62
N PRO A 92 -24.46 3.55 -5.25
CA PRO A 92 -23.34 3.03 -6.04
C PRO A 92 -23.13 1.51 -5.89
N TYR A 93 -23.70 0.85 -4.88
CA TYR A 93 -23.67 -0.62 -4.81
C TYR A 93 -24.64 -1.27 -5.79
N GLU A 94 -25.74 -0.59 -6.11
CA GLU A 94 -26.66 -1.00 -7.18
C GLU A 94 -26.00 -0.92 -8.55
N PHE A 95 -25.07 0.04 -8.76
CA PHE A 95 -24.25 0.13 -9.97
C PHE A 95 -23.36 -1.11 -10.19
N TYR A 96 -23.05 -1.86 -9.13
CA TYR A 96 -22.20 -3.05 -9.18
C TYR A 96 -22.97 -4.38 -9.01
N ASP A 97 -24.31 -4.36 -9.20
CA ASP A 97 -25.20 -5.53 -9.13
C ASP A 97 -25.06 -6.41 -7.86
N ASN A 98 -24.53 -5.84 -6.77
CA ASN A 98 -24.32 -6.56 -5.51
C ASN A 98 -24.65 -5.66 -4.30
N PRO A 99 -25.83 -5.81 -3.70
CA PRO A 99 -26.29 -4.93 -2.62
C PRO A 99 -25.61 -5.21 -1.27
N SER A 100 -24.81 -6.28 -1.14
CA SER A 100 -24.20 -6.64 0.15
C SER A 100 -23.05 -5.70 0.50
N LYS A 101 -23.10 -5.06 1.67
CA LYS A 101 -22.07 -4.13 2.17
C LYS A 101 -20.83 -4.82 2.71
N LEU A 102 -21.05 -5.98 3.29
CA LEU A 102 -20.02 -6.90 3.77
C LEU A 102 -20.31 -8.30 3.20
N PRO A 103 -19.30 -9.16 3.04
CA PRO A 103 -19.49 -10.54 2.61
C PRO A 103 -20.43 -11.31 3.54
N ARG A 104 -21.24 -12.23 3.01
CA ARG A 104 -22.21 -12.99 3.83
C ARG A 104 -21.63 -14.29 4.38
N CYS A 105 -20.56 -14.77 3.79
CA CYS A 105 -19.82 -15.97 4.22
C CYS A 105 -19.04 -15.77 5.53
N PHE A 106 -18.94 -14.54 6.04
CA PHE A 106 -18.26 -14.25 7.30
C PHE A 106 -19.21 -13.63 8.32
N ASN A 107 -19.01 -13.98 9.60
CA ASN A 107 -19.69 -13.36 10.71
C ASN A 107 -19.06 -12.01 11.11
N GLU A 108 -19.63 -11.32 12.11
CA GLU A 108 -19.19 -9.98 12.48
C GLU A 108 -17.73 -9.89 12.94
N ASP A 109 -17.27 -10.87 13.73
CA ASP A 109 -15.91 -10.96 14.24
C ASP A 109 -14.93 -11.33 13.12
N GLU A 110 -15.34 -12.23 12.22
CA GLU A 110 -14.55 -12.65 11.06
C GLU A 110 -14.31 -11.50 10.08
N HIS A 111 -15.27 -10.59 9.90
CA HIS A 111 -15.07 -9.39 9.09
C HIS A 111 -13.88 -8.56 9.58
N VAL A 112 -13.84 -8.28 10.88
CA VAL A 112 -12.80 -7.47 11.50
C VAL A 112 -11.47 -8.22 11.47
N ARG A 113 -11.48 -9.48 11.93
CA ARG A 113 -10.28 -10.32 12.00
C ARG A 113 -9.65 -10.54 10.62
N ASN A 114 -10.44 -10.90 9.61
CA ASN A 114 -9.91 -11.20 8.27
C ASN A 114 -9.36 -9.94 7.60
N MET A 115 -10.06 -8.81 7.72
CA MET A 115 -9.55 -7.53 7.20
C MET A 115 -8.27 -7.08 7.91
N PHE A 116 -8.18 -7.29 9.22
CA PHE A 116 -7.00 -6.93 10.01
C PHE A 116 -5.78 -7.78 9.63
N VAL A 117 -5.94 -9.11 9.60
CA VAL A 117 -4.89 -10.05 9.17
C VAL A 117 -4.42 -9.69 7.77
N ALA A 118 -5.36 -9.40 6.87
CA ALA A 118 -5.08 -8.98 5.52
C ALA A 118 -4.27 -7.67 5.48
N ALA A 119 -4.68 -6.63 6.22
CA ALA A 119 -4.00 -5.33 6.23
C ALA A 119 -2.55 -5.43 6.74
N ILE A 120 -2.33 -6.07 7.89
CA ILE A 120 -0.98 -6.20 8.48
C ILE A 120 -0.06 -7.11 7.65
N THR A 121 -0.63 -8.10 6.97
CA THR A 121 0.12 -9.00 6.07
C THR A 121 0.63 -8.25 4.85
N TRP A 122 -0.20 -7.38 4.26
CA TRP A 122 0.24 -6.57 3.12
C TRP A 122 1.39 -5.62 3.52
N VAL A 123 1.27 -4.92 4.66
CA VAL A 123 2.35 -4.04 5.16
C VAL A 123 3.63 -4.82 5.44
N TYR A 124 3.52 -6.01 6.05
CA TYR A 124 4.68 -6.88 6.23
C TYR A 124 5.33 -7.28 4.90
N PHE A 125 4.54 -7.61 3.87
CA PHE A 125 5.08 -7.93 2.54
C PHE A 125 5.64 -6.71 1.80
N HIS A 126 5.15 -5.51 2.07
CA HIS A 126 5.73 -4.25 1.58
C HIS A 126 7.14 -4.06 2.13
N GLU A 127 7.33 -4.21 3.45
CA GLU A 127 8.66 -4.15 4.06
C GLU A 127 9.58 -5.27 3.56
N LEU A 128 9.04 -6.47 3.37
CA LEU A 128 9.78 -7.57 2.74
C LEU A 128 10.17 -7.22 1.29
N GLY A 129 9.31 -6.54 0.55
CA GLY A 129 9.57 -6.08 -0.81
C GLY A 129 10.79 -5.15 -0.89
N HIS A 130 10.94 -4.25 0.09
CA HIS A 130 12.14 -3.44 0.24
C HIS A 130 13.41 -4.27 0.45
N LEU A 131 13.33 -5.27 1.34
CA LEU A 131 14.45 -6.14 1.67
C LEU A 131 14.84 -7.03 0.48
N MET A 132 13.86 -7.63 -0.20
CA MET A 132 14.11 -8.57 -1.29
C MET A 132 14.66 -7.90 -2.56
N GLN A 133 14.43 -6.60 -2.71
CA GLN A 133 14.95 -5.80 -3.82
C GLN A 133 16.15 -4.92 -3.39
N GLU A 134 16.64 -5.09 -2.15
CA GLU A 134 17.77 -4.34 -1.57
C GLU A 134 17.60 -2.82 -1.72
N HIS A 135 16.38 -2.32 -1.53
CA HIS A 135 16.06 -0.90 -1.73
C HIS A 135 16.89 0.02 -0.84
N GLY A 136 17.34 -0.43 0.34
CA GLY A 136 18.28 0.33 1.18
C GLY A 136 19.62 0.62 0.48
N ILE A 137 20.19 -0.36 -0.24
CA ILE A 137 21.43 -0.18 -1.03
C ILE A 137 21.17 0.79 -2.19
N ILE A 138 20.05 0.61 -2.90
CA ILE A 138 19.69 1.46 -4.03
C ILE A 138 19.50 2.91 -3.60
N ARG A 139 18.71 3.16 -2.54
CA ARG A 139 18.50 4.50 -1.98
C ARG A 139 19.81 5.14 -1.53
N HIS A 140 20.73 4.36 -0.94
CA HIS A 140 22.05 4.85 -0.57
C HIS A 140 22.91 5.25 -1.78
N GLU A 141 22.92 4.44 -2.85
CA GLU A 141 23.73 4.68 -4.05
C GLU A 141 23.18 5.82 -4.92
N TRP A 142 21.85 5.96 -4.97
CA TRP A 142 21.11 6.83 -5.90
C TRP A 142 20.51 8.09 -5.25
N GLY A 143 20.45 8.14 -3.92
CA GLY A 143 20.08 9.33 -3.15
C GLY A 143 21.14 10.43 -3.16
N PRO A 144 20.91 11.56 -2.47
CA PRO A 144 21.86 12.67 -2.40
C PRO A 144 23.16 12.23 -1.74
N ARG A 145 24.29 12.70 -2.29
CA ARG A 145 25.62 12.56 -1.69
C ARG A 145 25.98 13.86 -0.98
N GLY A 146 25.97 13.88 0.36
CA GLY A 146 26.35 15.04 1.17
C GLY A 146 26.23 14.75 2.68
N ASP A 147 26.75 15.67 3.51
CA ASP A 147 26.82 15.54 4.98
C ASP A 147 25.43 15.48 5.68
N GLU A 148 24.35 15.80 4.96
CA GLU A 148 22.96 15.70 5.44
C GLU A 148 22.22 14.43 4.95
N ALA A 149 22.87 13.56 4.19
CA ALA A 149 22.26 12.32 3.71
C ALA A 149 21.96 11.41 4.91
N MET A 150 20.69 11.00 5.07
CA MET A 150 20.34 9.93 6.00
C MET A 150 21.03 8.66 5.49
N GLN A 151 22.15 8.29 6.13
CA GLN A 151 22.76 6.98 5.95
C GLN A 151 21.86 5.96 6.62
N THR A 152 20.79 5.54 5.96
CA THR A 152 19.95 4.49 6.52
C THR A 152 19.87 3.31 5.57
N THR A 153 20.34 2.18 6.10
CA THR A 153 19.93 0.83 5.69
C THR A 153 18.46 0.56 6.02
N ASP A 154 17.80 1.53 6.67
CA ASP A 154 16.40 1.51 7.04
C ASP A 154 15.56 2.20 5.97
N VAL A 155 14.51 1.50 5.54
CA VAL A 155 13.47 2.02 4.65
C VAL A 155 12.18 2.08 5.44
N HIS A 156 11.60 3.27 5.52
CA HIS A 156 10.46 3.55 6.39
C HIS A 156 9.18 3.84 5.60
N ASP A 157 8.07 3.17 5.93
CA ASP A 157 6.71 3.57 5.54
C ASP A 157 5.97 4.15 6.75
N PHE A 158 5.80 5.47 6.76
CA PHE A 158 5.27 6.24 7.89
C PHE A 158 4.19 7.22 7.43
N GLU A 159 3.32 7.64 8.35
CA GLU A 159 2.42 8.77 8.12
C GLU A 159 3.21 10.02 7.67
N VAL A 160 2.69 10.68 6.62
CA VAL A 160 3.34 11.79 5.88
C VAL A 160 3.78 12.96 6.77
N SER A 161 3.29 13.05 8.01
CA SER A 161 3.52 14.15 8.96
C SER A 161 4.91 14.17 9.62
N HIS A 162 5.74 13.13 9.48
CA HIS A 162 6.95 12.97 10.32
C HIS A 162 8.32 13.18 9.67
N HIS A 163 8.42 13.52 8.37
CA HIS A 163 9.71 13.60 7.66
C HIS A 163 10.04 14.99 7.10
N LYS A 164 11.34 15.31 7.04
CA LYS A 164 11.82 16.46 6.25
C LYS A 164 11.39 16.25 4.80
N PRO A 165 10.83 17.26 4.11
CA PRO A 165 10.44 17.11 2.73
C PRO A 165 11.67 16.89 1.85
N ILE A 166 11.74 15.71 1.23
CA ILE A 166 12.72 15.39 0.19
C ILE A 166 12.17 15.82 -1.18
N HIS A 167 13.06 16.22 -2.08
CA HIS A 167 12.70 16.77 -3.39
C HIS A 167 13.60 16.23 -4.51
N GLY A 168 13.17 16.41 -5.75
CA GLY A 168 13.98 16.09 -6.93
C GLY A 168 14.31 14.60 -7.04
N ARG A 169 15.58 14.26 -7.30
CA ARG A 169 16.00 12.87 -7.54
C ARG A 169 15.82 11.98 -6.30
N GLU A 170 15.99 12.53 -5.10
CA GLU A 170 15.81 11.77 -3.86
C GLU A 170 14.34 11.33 -3.67
N ALA A 171 13.40 12.27 -3.81
CA ALA A 171 11.97 11.97 -3.80
C ALA A 171 11.61 10.94 -4.87
N LEU A 172 12.18 11.08 -6.07
CA LEU A 172 11.92 10.16 -7.17
C LEU A 172 12.43 8.74 -6.90
N VAL A 173 13.66 8.59 -6.39
CA VAL A 173 14.19 7.27 -6.00
C VAL A 173 13.36 6.66 -4.87
N SER A 174 12.97 7.47 -3.87
CA SER A 174 12.09 7.02 -2.79
C SER A 174 10.76 6.51 -3.35
N HIS A 175 10.04 7.33 -4.11
CA HIS A 175 8.75 6.97 -4.69
C HIS A 175 8.82 5.72 -5.58
N VAL A 176 9.83 5.60 -6.43
CA VAL A 176 9.96 4.42 -7.31
C VAL A 176 10.19 3.14 -6.49
N THR A 177 11.00 3.20 -5.44
CA THR A 177 11.26 2.05 -4.59
C THR A 177 10.08 1.71 -3.66
N GLU A 178 9.27 2.69 -3.24
CA GLU A 178 7.97 2.46 -2.59
C GLU A 178 7.00 1.73 -3.53
N LEU A 179 6.84 2.21 -4.77
CA LEU A 179 5.95 1.56 -5.76
C LEU A 179 6.42 0.15 -6.14
N ALA A 180 7.74 -0.08 -6.19
CA ALA A 180 8.30 -1.41 -6.43
C ALA A 180 8.08 -2.36 -5.23
N ALA A 181 8.12 -1.84 -4.00
CA ALA A 181 7.79 -2.62 -2.81
C ALA A 181 6.29 -2.94 -2.76
N ASP A 182 5.43 -1.97 -3.09
CA ASP A 182 3.98 -2.18 -3.21
C ASP A 182 3.62 -3.26 -4.24
N PHE A 183 4.29 -3.23 -5.40
CA PHE A 183 4.11 -4.23 -6.45
C PHE A 183 4.46 -5.62 -5.95
N ALA A 184 5.64 -5.78 -5.33
CA ALA A 184 6.07 -7.05 -4.73
C ALA A 184 5.10 -7.52 -3.64
N ALA A 185 4.67 -6.61 -2.76
CA ALA A 185 3.73 -6.90 -1.68
C ALA A 185 2.41 -7.44 -2.23
N THR A 186 1.85 -6.76 -3.22
CA THR A 186 0.58 -7.11 -3.85
C THR A 186 0.68 -8.44 -4.59
N HIS A 187 1.82 -8.75 -5.19
CA HIS A 187 2.08 -10.06 -5.77
C HIS A 187 2.05 -11.18 -4.71
N PHE A 188 2.81 -11.04 -3.62
CA PHE A 188 2.79 -12.00 -2.50
C PHE A 188 1.40 -12.12 -1.89
N TYR A 189 0.70 -11.00 -1.77
CA TYR A 189 -0.65 -10.92 -1.22
C TYR A 189 -1.67 -11.72 -2.06
N ALA A 190 -1.57 -11.61 -3.38
CA ALA A 190 -2.39 -12.39 -4.30
C ALA A 190 -2.03 -13.89 -4.26
N MET A 191 -0.74 -14.23 -4.21
CA MET A 191 -0.29 -15.62 -4.09
C MET A 191 -0.80 -16.27 -2.80
N GLU A 192 -0.71 -15.57 -1.66
CA GLU A 192 -1.19 -16.10 -0.38
C GLU A 192 -2.71 -16.25 -0.33
N LEU A 193 -3.46 -15.34 -0.97
CA LEU A 193 -4.91 -15.50 -1.13
C LEU A 193 -5.24 -16.80 -1.90
N LEU A 194 -4.58 -17.04 -3.03
CA LEU A 194 -4.78 -18.25 -3.82
C LEU A 194 -4.39 -19.49 -3.02
N ARG A 195 -3.22 -19.47 -2.37
CA ARG A 195 -2.77 -20.56 -1.50
C ARG A 195 -3.79 -20.88 -0.41
N HIS A 196 -4.32 -19.86 0.27
CA HIS A 196 -5.31 -20.05 1.32
C HIS A 196 -6.63 -20.61 0.81
N ILE A 197 -7.09 -20.20 -0.38
CA ILE A 197 -8.37 -20.68 -0.92
C ILE A 197 -8.31 -22.12 -1.48
N GLU A 198 -7.10 -22.57 -1.81
CA GLU A 198 -6.84 -23.94 -2.22
C GLU A 198 -6.76 -24.92 -1.03
N GLU A 199 -6.51 -24.41 0.19
CA GLU A 199 -6.48 -25.24 1.40
C GLU A 199 -7.89 -25.75 1.74
N PRO A 200 -8.13 -27.08 1.73
CA PRO A 200 -9.47 -27.64 1.99
C PRO A 200 -10.00 -27.35 3.40
N SER A 201 -9.11 -26.99 4.33
CA SER A 201 -9.46 -26.59 5.69
C SER A 201 -9.98 -25.15 5.80
N PHE A 202 -9.79 -24.34 4.76
CA PHE A 202 -10.18 -22.93 4.73
C PHE A 202 -11.50 -22.71 4.00
N ALA A 203 -11.69 -23.34 2.83
CA ALA A 203 -12.94 -23.30 2.08
C ALA A 203 -13.16 -24.62 1.35
N ASP A 204 -14.36 -25.19 1.47
CA ASP A 204 -14.72 -26.35 0.64
C ASP A 204 -14.97 -25.93 -0.82
N ASP A 205 -15.04 -26.91 -1.72
CA ASP A 205 -15.19 -26.65 -3.17
C ASP A 205 -16.47 -25.87 -3.53
N GLN A 206 -17.54 -25.99 -2.74
CA GLN A 206 -18.82 -25.36 -3.02
C GLN A 206 -18.85 -23.91 -2.54
N GLU A 207 -18.20 -23.63 -1.42
CA GLU A 207 -18.12 -22.31 -0.80
C GLU A 207 -16.95 -21.48 -1.34
N ARG A 208 -15.93 -22.11 -1.94
CA ARG A 208 -14.70 -21.46 -2.44
C ARG A 208 -14.95 -20.16 -3.23
N PRO A 209 -15.89 -20.08 -4.19
CA PRO A 209 -16.13 -18.83 -4.92
C PRO A 209 -16.61 -17.67 -4.02
N GLU A 210 -17.47 -17.96 -3.05
CA GLU A 210 -18.00 -16.95 -2.12
C GLU A 210 -16.94 -16.55 -1.09
N VAL A 211 -16.22 -17.52 -0.52
CA VAL A 211 -15.11 -17.24 0.43
C VAL A 211 -13.99 -16.48 -0.26
N PHE A 212 -13.64 -16.82 -1.50
CA PHE A 212 -12.65 -16.08 -2.29
C PHE A 212 -13.08 -14.62 -2.49
N SER A 213 -14.31 -14.42 -2.97
CA SER A 213 -14.85 -13.08 -3.24
C SER A 213 -14.93 -12.25 -1.95
N GLY A 214 -15.37 -12.87 -0.86
CA GLY A 214 -15.43 -12.22 0.45
C GLY A 214 -14.05 -11.85 0.97
N THR A 215 -13.07 -12.75 0.85
CA THR A 215 -11.71 -12.50 1.35
C THR A 215 -11.02 -11.43 0.52
N LEU A 216 -11.11 -11.49 -0.81
CA LEU A 216 -10.59 -10.45 -1.69
C LEU A 216 -11.20 -9.07 -1.40
N TYR A 217 -12.52 -9.01 -1.19
CA TYR A 217 -13.19 -7.77 -0.81
C TYR A 217 -12.64 -7.18 0.51
N LEU A 218 -12.52 -8.00 1.55
CA LEU A 218 -11.99 -7.56 2.85
C LEU A 218 -10.51 -7.17 2.75
N MET A 219 -9.72 -7.90 1.96
CA MET A 219 -8.31 -7.58 1.70
C MET A 219 -8.15 -6.21 1.05
N VAL A 220 -8.92 -5.92 0.00
CA VAL A 220 -8.87 -4.61 -0.67
C VAL A 220 -9.39 -3.50 0.25
N CYS A 221 -10.39 -3.76 1.09
CA CYS A 221 -10.83 -2.80 2.11
C CYS A 221 -9.70 -2.50 3.10
N GLY A 222 -9.05 -3.54 3.66
CA GLY A 222 -7.95 -3.38 4.60
C GLY A 222 -6.77 -2.59 4.01
N LEU A 223 -6.38 -2.91 2.78
CA LEU A 223 -5.33 -2.17 2.06
C LEU A 223 -5.70 -0.69 1.86
N SER A 224 -6.94 -0.43 1.44
CA SER A 224 -7.41 0.94 1.21
C SER A 224 -7.45 1.76 2.51
N LEU A 225 -7.88 1.17 3.63
CA LEU A 225 -7.85 1.81 4.94
C LEU A 225 -6.43 2.16 5.38
N VAL A 226 -5.48 1.24 5.22
CA VAL A 226 -4.06 1.50 5.54
C VAL A 226 -3.55 2.72 4.77
N PHE A 227 -3.83 2.78 3.47
CA PHE A 227 -3.43 3.88 2.61
C PHE A 227 -4.10 5.20 2.93
N PHE A 228 -5.41 5.19 3.19
CA PHE A 228 -6.10 6.41 3.61
C PHE A 228 -5.59 6.91 4.97
N ARG A 229 -5.23 6.00 5.88
CA ARG A 229 -4.64 6.40 7.15
C ARG A 229 -3.26 7.03 7.00
N PHE A 230 -2.39 6.51 6.14
CA PHE A 230 -1.11 7.16 5.85
C PHE A 230 -1.27 8.59 5.30
N ASN A 231 -2.41 8.87 4.65
CA ASN A 231 -2.74 10.21 4.18
C ASN A 231 -3.26 11.16 5.28
N GLY A 232 -3.88 10.61 6.33
CA GLY A 232 -4.64 11.36 7.33
C GLY A 232 -5.92 11.97 6.76
N SER A 233 -6.32 13.12 7.30
CA SER A 233 -7.57 13.83 6.97
C SER A 233 -7.49 14.73 5.72
N LYS A 234 -6.33 14.80 5.05
CA LYS A 234 -6.10 15.74 3.94
C LYS A 234 -6.79 15.26 2.66
N PRO A 235 -7.36 16.15 1.82
CA PRO A 235 -7.84 15.75 0.50
C PRO A 235 -6.70 15.16 -0.36
N ILE A 236 -6.98 14.06 -1.07
CA ILE A 236 -6.02 13.46 -1.99
C ILE A 236 -6.25 14.05 -3.38
N VAL A 237 -5.48 15.07 -3.74
CA VAL A 237 -5.53 15.66 -5.08
C VAL A 237 -4.48 15.00 -5.96
N PRO A 238 -4.84 14.52 -7.17
CA PRO A 238 -3.86 14.05 -8.15
C PRO A 238 -2.91 15.19 -8.52
N ILE A 239 -1.63 15.04 -8.17
CA ILE A 239 -0.58 16.00 -8.52
C ILE A 239 0.50 15.29 -9.33
N ALA A 240 1.02 15.98 -10.35
CA ALA A 240 2.13 15.46 -11.17
C ALA A 240 3.48 15.52 -10.43
N ALA A 241 3.58 16.37 -9.40
CA ALA A 241 4.82 16.61 -8.68
C ALA A 241 5.26 15.39 -7.84
N VAL A 242 6.54 15.05 -7.92
CA VAL A 242 7.18 14.01 -7.12
C VAL A 242 7.85 14.69 -5.93
N GLU A 243 7.13 14.76 -4.81
CA GLU A 243 7.55 15.44 -3.59
C GLU A 243 7.25 14.57 -2.36
N GLY A 244 8.17 14.61 -1.39
CA GLY A 244 8.08 13.79 -0.20
C GLY A 244 8.70 12.40 -0.40
N SER A 245 8.59 11.58 0.64
CA SER A 245 9.14 10.22 0.68
C SER A 245 8.26 9.17 0.04
N HIS A 246 6.96 9.43 -0.09
CA HIS A 246 5.97 8.42 -0.45
C HIS A 246 5.05 8.92 -1.58
N PRO A 247 4.72 8.03 -2.55
CA PRO A 247 3.66 8.29 -3.51
C PRO A 247 2.33 8.58 -2.79
N LYS A 248 1.45 9.36 -3.44
CA LYS A 248 0.12 9.61 -2.89
C LYS A 248 -0.67 8.29 -2.78
N PRO A 249 -1.43 8.07 -1.70
CA PRO A 249 -2.13 6.81 -1.47
C PRO A 249 -3.09 6.37 -2.60
N LEU A 250 -3.82 7.31 -3.22
CA LEU A 250 -4.62 6.97 -4.40
C LEU A 250 -3.77 6.53 -5.59
N THR A 251 -2.63 7.19 -5.84
CA THR A 251 -1.71 6.77 -6.92
C THR A 251 -1.17 5.37 -6.67
N ARG A 252 -0.92 4.99 -5.41
CA ARG A 252 -0.55 3.61 -5.04
C ARG A 252 -1.71 2.66 -5.41
N LEU A 253 -2.92 2.89 -4.90
CA LEU A 253 -4.10 2.06 -5.20
C LEU A 253 -4.40 1.90 -6.70
N GLU A 254 -4.30 2.99 -7.45
CA GLU A 254 -4.50 3.03 -8.91
C GLU A 254 -3.55 2.09 -9.68
N LEU A 255 -2.36 1.83 -9.15
CA LEU A 255 -1.38 0.92 -9.76
C LEU A 255 -1.54 -0.52 -9.26
N LEU A 256 -1.86 -0.69 -7.97
CA LEU A 256 -1.87 -2.01 -7.34
C LEU A 256 -3.13 -2.82 -7.65
N LEU A 257 -4.29 -2.19 -7.74
CA LEU A 257 -5.53 -2.92 -8.00
C LEU A 257 -5.53 -3.56 -9.39
N PRO A 258 -5.11 -2.86 -10.47
CA PRO A 258 -4.91 -3.51 -11.75
C PRO A 258 -3.99 -4.71 -11.71
N HIS A 259 -2.84 -4.58 -11.03
CA HIS A 259 -1.93 -5.70 -10.86
C HIS A 259 -2.61 -6.89 -10.15
N LEU A 260 -3.35 -6.62 -9.06
CA LEU A 260 -4.05 -7.63 -8.29
C LEU A 260 -5.10 -8.37 -9.12
N TYR A 261 -6.06 -7.65 -9.73
CA TYR A 261 -7.14 -8.30 -10.45
C TYR A 261 -6.69 -8.92 -11.78
N GLU A 262 -5.65 -8.39 -12.45
CA GLU A 262 -5.07 -9.01 -13.65
C GLU A 262 -4.36 -10.31 -13.30
N TYR A 263 -3.56 -10.32 -12.23
CA TYR A 263 -2.88 -11.52 -11.77
C TYR A 263 -3.88 -12.62 -11.38
N LEU A 264 -4.89 -12.28 -10.56
CA LEU A 264 -5.94 -13.24 -10.19
C LEU A 264 -6.74 -13.70 -11.41
N GLY A 265 -6.99 -12.82 -12.37
CA GLY A 265 -7.67 -13.15 -13.63
C GLY A 265 -6.91 -14.18 -14.48
N VAL A 266 -5.57 -14.09 -14.53
CA VAL A 266 -4.71 -15.08 -15.19
C VAL A 266 -4.71 -16.41 -14.45
N MET A 267 -4.66 -16.39 -13.11
CA MET A 267 -4.63 -17.58 -12.27
C MET A 267 -6.00 -18.26 -12.09
N LYS A 268 -7.06 -17.70 -12.69
CA LYS A 268 -8.44 -18.19 -12.61
C LYS A 268 -8.59 -19.69 -12.86
N THR A 269 -7.91 -20.20 -13.89
CA THR A 269 -8.04 -21.60 -14.31
C THR A 269 -7.39 -22.57 -13.34
N GLU A 270 -6.39 -22.13 -12.59
CA GLU A 270 -5.63 -22.98 -11.66
C GLU A 270 -6.29 -23.04 -10.29
N ALA A 271 -6.78 -21.89 -9.80
CA ALA A 271 -7.36 -21.78 -8.46
C ALA A 271 -8.89 -22.01 -8.37
N GLY A 272 -9.59 -22.12 -9.51
CA GLY A 272 -11.01 -22.51 -9.53
C GLY A 272 -12.00 -21.54 -8.87
N HIS A 273 -11.61 -20.27 -8.64
CA HIS A 273 -12.47 -19.28 -7.97
C HIS A 273 -13.64 -18.75 -8.81
N GLY A 274 -13.70 -19.08 -10.11
CA GLY A 274 -14.87 -18.84 -10.98
C GLY A 274 -15.07 -17.41 -11.49
N LEU A 275 -14.57 -16.38 -10.79
CA LEU A 275 -14.70 -14.97 -11.20
C LEU A 275 -13.97 -14.65 -12.51
N ASN A 276 -14.59 -13.89 -13.41
CA ASN A 276 -13.93 -13.33 -14.60
C ASN A 276 -13.27 -11.97 -14.28
N GLN A 277 -12.55 -11.41 -15.25
CA GLN A 277 -11.82 -10.15 -15.11
C GLN A 277 -12.72 -8.98 -14.66
N GLU A 278 -13.88 -8.81 -15.31
CA GLU A 278 -14.85 -7.75 -15.02
C GLU A 278 -15.39 -7.87 -13.59
N GLN A 279 -15.67 -9.09 -13.14
CA GLN A 279 -16.13 -9.36 -11.78
C GLN A 279 -15.06 -9.04 -10.72
N LEU A 280 -13.79 -9.34 -11.01
CA LEU A 280 -12.67 -8.98 -10.12
C LEU A 280 -12.50 -7.47 -10.03
N GLU A 281 -12.55 -6.77 -11.17
CA GLU A 281 -12.47 -5.30 -11.24
C GLU A 281 -13.61 -4.64 -10.44
N VAL A 282 -14.85 -5.06 -10.69
CA VAL A 282 -16.04 -4.57 -9.99
C VAL A 282 -15.94 -4.80 -8.48
N LEU A 283 -15.49 -5.98 -8.06
CA LEU A 283 -15.34 -6.31 -6.64
C LEU A 283 -14.29 -5.44 -5.94
N CYS A 284 -13.15 -5.22 -6.59
CA CYS A 284 -12.08 -4.36 -6.07
C CYS A 284 -12.53 -2.89 -6.02
N ALA A 285 -13.16 -2.39 -7.10
CA ALA A 285 -13.69 -1.03 -7.16
C ALA A 285 -14.73 -0.78 -6.06
N LYS A 286 -15.62 -1.75 -5.83
CA LYS A 286 -16.61 -1.71 -4.74
C LYS A 286 -15.95 -1.65 -3.37
N ALA A 287 -14.90 -2.44 -3.11
CA ALA A 287 -14.18 -2.42 -1.84
C ALA A 287 -13.53 -1.05 -1.56
N VAL A 288 -12.87 -0.47 -2.56
CA VAL A 288 -12.27 0.87 -2.44
C VAL A 288 -13.36 1.92 -2.22
N PHE A 289 -14.44 1.88 -3.01
CA PHE A 289 -15.56 2.81 -2.85
C PHE A 289 -16.12 2.80 -1.42
N SER A 290 -16.24 1.60 -0.82
CA SER A 290 -16.73 1.41 0.54
C SER A 290 -15.86 2.10 1.57
N THR A 291 -14.55 1.90 1.46
CA THR A 291 -13.56 2.52 2.34
C THR A 291 -13.43 4.02 2.10
N THR A 292 -13.54 4.48 0.86
CA THR A 292 -13.60 5.90 0.50
C THR A 292 -14.78 6.60 1.17
N MET A 293 -15.99 6.01 1.13
CA MET A 293 -17.14 6.58 1.83
C MET A 293 -16.92 6.66 3.33
N TYR A 294 -16.46 5.59 3.95
CA TYR A 294 -16.15 5.61 5.38
C TYR A 294 -15.15 6.72 5.68
N TRP A 295 -13.99 6.70 5.02
CA TRP A 295 -12.90 7.62 5.31
C TRP A 295 -13.31 9.09 5.11
N SER A 296 -13.92 9.41 3.98
CA SER A 296 -14.37 10.78 3.70
C SER A 296 -15.40 11.26 4.71
N MET A 297 -16.37 10.41 5.10
CA MET A 297 -17.44 10.81 5.99
C MET A 297 -17.05 10.84 7.48
N THR A 298 -15.99 10.14 7.89
CA THR A 298 -15.61 10.03 9.31
C THR A 298 -14.31 10.73 9.65
N ASN A 299 -13.37 10.87 8.70
CA ASN A 299 -12.02 11.35 8.96
C ASN A 299 -11.67 12.68 8.28
N THR A 300 -12.53 13.21 7.39
CA THR A 300 -12.33 14.55 6.81
C THR A 300 -13.11 15.61 7.57
N GLU A 301 -12.65 16.86 7.51
CA GLU A 301 -13.25 17.99 8.23
C GLU A 301 -14.75 18.20 7.91
N ASP A 302 -15.15 17.92 6.67
CA ASP A 302 -16.52 18.15 6.20
C ASP A 302 -17.49 17.01 6.56
N HIS A 303 -16.99 15.86 7.00
CA HIS A 303 -17.77 14.66 7.32
C HIS A 303 -18.81 14.28 6.25
N LYS A 304 -18.42 14.45 4.99
CA LYS A 304 -19.25 14.19 3.80
C LYS A 304 -18.50 13.33 2.82
N PHE A 305 -19.25 12.70 1.91
CA PHE A 305 -18.66 12.00 0.80
C PHE A 305 -17.83 12.98 -0.05
N ASP A 306 -16.57 12.62 -0.27
CA ASP A 306 -15.61 13.40 -1.05
C ASP A 306 -15.14 12.54 -2.23
N ASP A 307 -15.58 12.90 -3.43
CA ASP A 307 -15.26 12.18 -4.67
C ASP A 307 -13.78 12.27 -5.05
N ARG A 308 -13.00 13.15 -4.41
CA ARG A 308 -11.54 13.21 -4.60
C ARG A 308 -10.82 11.98 -4.05
N PHE A 309 -11.47 11.21 -3.17
CA PHE A 309 -10.96 9.91 -2.69
C PHE A 309 -11.33 8.73 -3.62
N MET A 310 -11.97 9.01 -4.77
CA MET A 310 -12.31 7.98 -5.76
C MET A 310 -11.16 7.68 -6.70
N LEU A 311 -11.06 6.41 -7.09
CA LEU A 311 -10.22 6.01 -8.20
C LEU A 311 -10.80 6.56 -9.51
N GLN A 312 -9.95 7.16 -10.32
CA GLN A 312 -10.24 7.72 -11.64
C GLN A 312 -9.75 6.80 -12.77
N GLY A 313 -8.88 5.85 -12.45
CA GLY A 313 -8.12 5.07 -13.42
C GLY A 313 -6.86 5.82 -13.85
N VAL A 314 -5.70 5.19 -13.70
CA VAL A 314 -4.37 5.70 -14.12
C VAL A 314 -4.42 6.38 -15.50
N GLN A 315 -5.06 5.70 -16.44
CA GLN A 315 -5.11 6.10 -17.85
C GLN A 315 -6.02 7.30 -18.13
N SER A 316 -6.94 7.62 -17.21
CA SER A 316 -7.91 8.70 -17.32
C SER A 316 -7.40 10.00 -16.71
N SER A 317 -6.31 9.95 -15.92
CA SER A 317 -5.77 11.10 -15.20
C SER A 317 -4.46 11.60 -15.83
N PRO A 318 -4.46 12.75 -16.53
CA PRO A 318 -3.23 13.35 -17.06
C PRO A 318 -2.18 13.62 -15.97
N ALA A 319 -2.61 14.01 -14.77
CA ALA A 319 -1.71 14.26 -13.65
C ALA A 319 -0.98 13.00 -13.19
N ILE A 320 -1.68 11.87 -13.05
CA ILE A 320 -1.06 10.58 -12.71
C ILE A 320 -0.11 10.14 -13.83
N MET A 321 -0.49 10.29 -15.10
CA MET A 321 0.38 9.94 -16.22
C MET A 321 1.66 10.79 -16.26
N GLN A 322 1.55 12.09 -15.99
CA GLN A 322 2.72 12.99 -15.87
C GLN A 322 3.60 12.64 -14.66
N TYR A 323 3.01 12.23 -13.54
CA TYR A 323 3.74 11.72 -12.37
C TYR A 323 4.50 10.42 -12.71
N LEU A 324 3.88 9.51 -13.48
CA LEU A 324 4.47 8.21 -13.80
C LEU A 324 5.59 8.28 -14.84
N GLN A 325 5.63 9.29 -15.70
CA GLN A 325 6.71 9.47 -16.68
C GLN A 325 8.13 9.42 -16.07
N PRO A 326 8.48 10.31 -15.10
CA PRO A 326 9.80 10.26 -14.47
C PRO A 326 10.00 9.02 -13.59
N VAL A 327 8.93 8.48 -12.99
CA VAL A 327 8.97 7.25 -12.17
C VAL A 327 9.40 6.06 -13.01
N VAL A 328 8.77 5.85 -14.17
CA VAL A 328 9.11 4.75 -15.07
C VAL A 328 10.54 4.88 -15.61
N ALA A 329 10.94 6.10 -15.98
CA ALA A 329 12.30 6.36 -16.45
C ALA A 329 13.37 6.01 -15.41
N ILE A 330 13.17 6.39 -14.14
CA ILE A 330 14.10 6.06 -13.06
C ILE A 330 14.05 4.57 -12.69
N TRP A 331 12.89 3.93 -12.73
CA TRP A 331 12.81 2.48 -12.54
C TRP A 331 13.66 1.74 -13.55
N ASP A 332 13.59 2.09 -14.83
CA ASP A 332 14.40 1.46 -15.88
C ASP A 332 15.90 1.70 -15.69
N GLU A 333 16.27 2.88 -15.18
CA GLU A 333 17.65 3.22 -14.85
C GLU A 333 18.17 2.33 -13.68
N MET A 334 17.35 2.12 -12.65
CA MET A 334 17.72 1.38 -11.43
C MET A 334 17.62 -0.14 -11.57
N LEU A 335 16.70 -0.65 -12.40
CA LEU A 335 16.38 -2.07 -12.50
C LEU A 335 17.60 -2.97 -12.78
N PRO A 336 18.55 -2.61 -13.66
CA PRO A 336 19.77 -3.40 -13.84
C PRO A 336 20.58 -3.54 -12.55
N ARG A 337 20.72 -2.47 -11.77
CA ARG A 337 21.45 -2.48 -10.50
C ARG A 337 20.69 -3.29 -9.45
N ILE A 338 19.36 -3.14 -9.35
CA ILE A 338 18.52 -3.96 -8.47
C ILE A 338 18.73 -5.45 -8.77
N LYS A 339 18.72 -5.84 -10.04
CA LYS A 339 18.97 -7.23 -10.46
C LYS A 339 20.36 -7.72 -10.10
N GLU A 340 21.35 -6.84 -10.08
CA GLU A 340 22.74 -7.17 -9.72
C GLU A 340 22.92 -7.35 -8.21
N VAL A 341 22.30 -6.49 -7.39
CA VAL A 341 22.52 -6.50 -5.93
C VAL A 341 21.57 -7.42 -5.18
N ARG A 342 20.37 -7.67 -5.71
CA ARG A 342 19.38 -8.48 -5.01
C ARG A 342 19.88 -9.90 -4.83
N ARG A 343 19.63 -10.45 -3.64
CA ARG A 343 19.99 -11.83 -3.28
C ARG A 343 18.89 -12.84 -3.62
N PHE A 344 17.77 -12.38 -4.17
CA PHE A 344 16.56 -13.16 -4.41
C PHE A 344 16.19 -13.14 -5.89
N ASP A 345 16.10 -14.31 -6.52
CA ASP A 345 16.06 -14.42 -7.98
C ASP A 345 14.66 -14.32 -8.62
N SER A 346 13.58 -14.24 -7.84
CA SER A 346 12.22 -14.23 -8.41
C SER A 346 12.01 -13.00 -9.32
N PRO A 347 11.74 -13.18 -10.62
CA PRO A 347 11.43 -12.06 -11.51
C PRO A 347 10.01 -11.52 -11.29
N LEU A 348 9.13 -12.30 -10.66
CA LEU A 348 7.71 -11.97 -10.50
C LEU A 348 7.46 -10.81 -9.53
N ILE A 349 8.42 -10.52 -8.66
CA ILE A 349 8.34 -9.44 -7.67
C ILE A 349 8.95 -8.12 -8.17
N LEU A 350 9.47 -8.09 -9.40
CA LEU A 350 10.01 -6.87 -10.00
C LEU A 350 8.90 -6.17 -10.78
N MET A 351 8.66 -4.91 -10.43
CA MET A 351 7.72 -4.04 -11.16
C MET A 351 8.09 -3.99 -12.65
N HIS A 352 7.08 -4.04 -13.52
CA HIS A 352 7.27 -3.97 -14.96
C HIS A 352 6.18 -3.14 -15.63
N PHE A 353 6.53 -2.55 -16.77
CA PHE A 353 5.63 -1.73 -17.57
C PHE A 353 5.63 -2.22 -19.01
N THR A 354 4.44 -2.43 -19.58
CA THR A 354 4.28 -2.90 -20.95
C THR A 354 4.65 -1.82 -21.96
N ASP A 355 5.04 -2.22 -23.17
CA ASP A 355 5.34 -1.27 -24.25
C ASP A 355 4.15 -0.38 -24.57
N ALA A 356 2.93 -0.93 -24.58
CA ALA A 356 1.71 -0.17 -24.77
C ALA A 356 1.50 0.92 -23.70
N PHE A 357 1.82 0.62 -22.43
CA PHE A 357 1.75 1.61 -21.36
C PHE A 357 2.81 2.71 -21.54
N ARG A 358 4.02 2.34 -21.96
CA ARG A 358 5.13 3.27 -22.22
C ARG A 358 4.83 4.20 -23.39
N GLU A 359 4.27 3.68 -24.47
CA GLU A 359 3.81 4.49 -25.62
C GLU A 359 2.77 5.51 -25.17
N LYS A 360 1.81 5.10 -24.34
CA LYS A 360 0.80 6.00 -23.79
C LYS A 360 1.41 7.06 -22.88
N LEU A 361 2.34 6.69 -21.99
CA LEU A 361 3.07 7.66 -21.16
C LEU A 361 3.79 8.69 -22.02
N ASN A 362 4.53 8.27 -23.04
CA ASN A 362 5.27 9.16 -23.92
C ASN A 362 4.37 10.08 -24.78
N SER A 363 3.10 9.69 -24.99
CA SER A 363 2.12 10.52 -25.70
C SER A 363 1.57 11.68 -24.87
N VAL A 364 1.71 11.64 -23.54
CA VAL A 364 1.21 12.70 -22.65
C VAL A 364 2.14 13.89 -22.73
N SER A 365 1.63 15.01 -23.26
CA SER A 365 2.41 16.24 -23.39
C SER A 365 2.82 16.75 -22.02
N THR A 366 4.13 16.96 -21.83
CA THR A 366 4.70 17.72 -20.72
C THR A 366 4.44 19.22 -20.94
N GLN A 367 3.17 19.63 -21.00
CA GLN A 367 2.87 21.06 -20.90
C GLN A 367 3.15 21.49 -19.47
N GLY A 368 4.37 22.02 -19.28
CA GLY A 368 4.86 22.55 -18.02
C GLY A 368 3.99 23.67 -17.47
N SER A 369 4.08 23.85 -16.14
CA SER A 369 3.83 25.14 -15.48
C SER A 369 2.68 25.95 -16.08
N GLY A 370 1.49 25.36 -16.14
CA GLY A 370 0.25 26.06 -16.42
C GLY A 370 -0.15 26.95 -15.23
N PRO A 371 -1.03 27.96 -15.42
CA PRO A 371 -1.31 29.02 -14.45
C PRO A 371 -1.79 28.53 -13.07
N GLU A 372 -2.25 27.29 -12.96
CA GLU A 372 -2.66 26.66 -11.70
C GLU A 372 -1.49 26.35 -10.76
N ALA A 373 -0.26 26.18 -11.28
CA ALA A 373 0.95 26.04 -10.46
C ALA A 373 1.35 27.34 -9.73
N ASN A 374 0.81 28.49 -10.14
CA ASN A 374 1.07 29.79 -9.51
C ASN A 374 -0.06 30.26 -8.57
N ALA A 375 -1.14 29.49 -8.41
CA ALA A 375 -2.30 29.89 -7.61
C ALA A 375 -2.22 29.48 -6.13
N THR A 376 -1.23 28.69 -5.72
CA THR A 376 -1.04 28.25 -4.32
C THR A 376 0.18 28.86 -3.63
N ALA A 377 0.85 29.84 -4.26
CA ALA A 377 1.82 30.69 -3.57
C ALA A 377 1.07 31.71 -2.67
N VAL A 378 0.43 31.21 -1.61
CA VAL A 378 0.14 32.05 -0.44
C VAL A 378 1.50 32.47 0.09
N THR A 379 1.80 33.74 -0.09
CA THR A 379 2.98 34.41 0.41
C THR A 379 3.09 34.10 1.91
N PRO A 380 4.23 33.61 2.43
CA PRO A 380 4.40 33.52 3.86
C PRO A 380 4.36 34.95 4.39
N SER A 381 3.35 35.27 5.20
CA SER A 381 3.38 36.48 6.02
C SER A 381 4.67 36.45 6.84
N SER A 382 5.49 37.49 6.64
CA SER A 382 6.74 37.78 7.34
C SER A 382 6.68 37.42 8.84
N PRO A 383 7.68 36.74 9.40
CA PRO A 383 7.79 36.52 10.83
C PRO A 383 8.45 37.75 11.46
N ASP A 384 7.70 38.83 11.65
CA ASP A 384 8.11 39.96 12.49
C ASP A 384 6.87 40.71 12.95
N GLU A 385 6.33 40.32 14.10
CA GLU A 385 5.63 41.20 15.07
C GLU A 385 5.06 40.37 16.24
N PHE A 386 5.95 39.90 17.12
CA PHE A 386 5.61 39.70 18.53
C PHE A 386 6.64 40.43 19.37
N ARG A 387 6.51 41.77 19.38
CA ARG A 387 7.19 42.61 20.36
C ARG A 387 6.29 42.72 21.59
N MET A 388 6.90 42.37 22.73
CA MET A 388 6.36 42.52 24.07
C MET A 388 5.81 43.93 24.31
N SER A 389 4.64 44.01 24.93
CA SER A 389 4.25 45.15 25.75
C SER A 389 4.12 44.68 27.20
N SER A 390 5.18 44.93 27.95
CA SER A 390 5.13 45.15 29.38
C SER A 390 4.52 46.53 29.65
N GLU A 391 3.42 46.55 30.39
CA GLU A 391 3.12 47.51 31.47
C GLU A 391 2.04 46.93 32.38
#